data_AF-A0A8B7E7E1-F1
#
_entry.id   AF-A0A8B7E7E1-F1
#
_cell.length_a   1.000
_cell.length_b   1.000
_cell.length_c   1.000
_cell.angle_alpha   90.00
_cell.angle_beta   90.00
_cell.angle_gamma   90.00
#
_symmetry.space_group_name_H-M   'P 1'
#
loop_
_entity.id
_entity.type
_entity.pdbx_description
1 polymer ?
#
loop_
_entity_poly.entity_id
_entity_poly.type
_entity_poly.pdbx_seq_one_letter_code
_entity_poly.pdbx_strand_id
1 'polypeptide(L)'
;MSKDFNEICENAKLARESALLGQYDSALVYYQGVLQQIHKMMLQSRDLSRKQRWQVAKQEIAQEFEYVKDINRTLADFKRDTFNPSAPPLKLREYGEIPTRETRDPDVWAPPTPIDRET
;
A
#
# COMPACT_ATOMS: atom_id res chain seq x y z
N MET A 1 28.73 -8.97 12.16
CA MET A 1 27.67 -7.95 12.03
C MET A 1 27.10 -7.67 13.41
N SER A 2 26.92 -6.40 13.79
CA SER A 2 26.31 -6.04 15.07
C SER A 2 24.82 -6.42 15.07
N LYS A 3 24.30 -6.92 16.20
CA LYS A 3 22.89 -7.34 16.33
C LYS A 3 21.90 -6.25 15.90
N ASP A 4 22.23 -4.98 16.19
CA ASP A 4 21.43 -3.82 15.80
C ASP A 4 21.33 -3.62 14.27
N PHE A 5 22.34 -4.04 13.51
CA PHE A 5 22.31 -3.90 12.05
C PHE A 5 21.29 -4.86 11.43
N ASN A 6 21.30 -6.12 11.87
CA ASN A 6 20.35 -7.10 11.39
C ASN A 6 18.93 -6.70 11.76
N GLU A 7 18.72 -6.17 12.96
CA GLU A 7 17.41 -5.68 13.40
C GLU A 7 16.89 -4.53 12.53
N ILE A 8 17.74 -3.56 12.17
CA ILE A 8 17.37 -2.48 11.23
C ILE A 8 16.94 -3.07 9.88
N CYS A 9 17.69 -4.03 9.34
CA CYS A 9 17.38 -4.66 8.06
C CYS A 9 16.07 -5.47 8.11
N GLU A 10 15.85 -6.25 9.15
CA GLU A 10 14.62 -7.02 9.33
C GLU A 10 13.42 -6.09 9.50
N ASN A 11 13.53 -5.02 10.29
CA ASN A 11 12.46 -4.04 10.45
C ASN A 11 12.14 -3.31 9.14
N ALA A 12 13.15 -2.98 8.33
CA ALA A 12 12.94 -2.38 7.01
C ALA A 12 12.24 -3.36 6.04
N LYS A 13 12.58 -4.65 6.12
CA LYS A 13 11.90 -5.69 5.34
C LYS A 13 10.43 -5.83 5.76
N LEU A 14 10.14 -5.87 7.06
CA LEU A 14 8.78 -5.91 7.59
C LEU A 14 7.96 -4.69 7.16
N ALA A 15 8.56 -3.49 7.19
CA ALA A 15 7.90 -2.26 6.73
C ALA A 15 7.44 -2.39 5.27
N ARG A 16 8.30 -2.90 4.39
CA ARG A 16 8.01 -3.11 2.97
C ARG A 16 6.96 -4.20 2.75
N GLU A 17 7.06 -5.32 3.46
CA GLU A 17 6.09 -6.41 3.38
C GLU A 17 4.70 -5.95 3.83
N SER A 18 4.61 -5.26 4.97
CA SER A 18 3.34 -4.66 5.43
C SER A 18 2.78 -3.67 4.41
N ALA A 19 3.61 -2.83 3.78
CA ALA A 19 3.16 -1.89 2.76
C ALA A 19 2.61 -2.60 1.50
N LEU A 20 3.29 -3.65 1.04
CA LEU A 20 2.86 -4.46 -0.11
C LEU A 20 1.58 -5.24 0.15
N LEU A 21 1.34 -5.65 1.40
CA LEU A 21 0.12 -6.33 1.84
C LEU A 21 -1.04 -5.36 2.16
N GLY A 22 -0.85 -4.05 1.97
CA GLY A 22 -1.86 -3.02 2.23
C GLY A 22 -2.05 -2.67 3.71
N GLN A 23 -1.19 -3.16 4.60
CA GLN A 23 -1.19 -2.85 6.02
C GLN A 23 -0.41 -1.56 6.30
N TYR A 24 -0.90 -0.44 5.77
CA TYR A 24 -0.16 0.83 5.77
C TYR A 24 0.10 1.38 7.17
N ASP A 25 -0.84 1.26 8.11
CA ASP A 25 -0.63 1.72 9.50
C ASP A 25 0.54 0.98 10.18
N SER A 26 0.61 -0.34 10.02
CA SER A 26 1.74 -1.15 10.51
C SER A 26 3.05 -0.77 9.82
N ALA A 27 3.02 -0.61 8.49
CA ALA A 27 4.19 -0.23 7.71
C ALA A 27 4.78 1.11 8.18
N LEU A 28 3.93 2.11 8.43
CA LEU A 28 4.35 3.43 8.90
C LEU A 28 5.09 3.37 10.25
N VAL A 29 4.61 2.55 11.19
CA VAL A 29 5.26 2.37 12.49
C VAL A 29 6.64 1.74 12.32
N TYR A 30 6.78 0.71 11.47
CA TYR A 30 8.07 0.08 11.19
C TYR A 30 9.05 1.07 10.53
N TYR A 31 8.63 1.81 9.52
CA TYR A 31 9.48 2.83 8.88
C TYR A 31 9.96 3.89 9.87
N GLN A 32 9.08 4.38 10.74
CA GLN A 32 9.45 5.36 11.77
C GLN A 32 10.52 4.79 12.72
N GLY A 33 10.34 3.54 13.18
CA GLY A 33 11.32 2.85 14.03
C GLY A 33 12.68 2.68 13.34
N VAL A 34 12.68 2.25 12.08
CA VAL A 34 13.90 2.09 11.28
C VAL A 34 14.66 3.41 11.14
N LEU A 35 13.96 4.51 10.80
CA LEU A 35 14.58 5.83 10.66
C LEU A 35 15.20 6.31 11.98
N GLN A 36 14.55 6.04 13.12
CA GLN A 36 15.11 6.36 14.44
C GLN A 36 16.36 5.53 14.76
N GLN A 37 16.34 4.22 14.46
CA GLN A 37 17.50 3.35 14.67
C GLN A 37 18.69 3.75 13.81
N ILE A 38 18.46 4.09 12.52
CA ILE A 38 19.51 4.60 11.64
C ILE A 38 20.09 5.91 12.17
N HIS A 39 19.23 6.84 12.61
CA HIS A 39 19.69 8.10 13.22
C HIS A 39 20.59 7.84 14.44
N LYS A 40 20.17 6.95 15.35
CA LYS A 40 20.95 6.58 16.54
C LYS A 40 22.31 5.98 16.15
N MET A 41 22.35 5.09 15.16
CA MET A 41 23.59 4.49 14.67
C MET A 41 24.54 5.53 14.08
N MET A 42 24.01 6.53 13.35
CA MET A 42 24.79 7.63 12.81
C MET A 42 25.40 8.53 13.89
N LEU A 43 24.68 8.76 15.00
CA LEU A 43 25.20 9.52 16.15
C LEU A 43 26.31 8.78 16.87
N GLN A 44 26.19 7.46 17.03
CA GLN A 44 27.17 6.63 17.73
C GLN A 44 28.45 6.36 16.91
N SER A 45 28.36 6.41 15.58
CA SER A 45 29.50 6.18 14.71
C SER A 45 30.51 7.33 14.77
N ARG A 46 31.81 7.02 14.83
CA ARG A 46 32.90 8.01 14.66
C ARG A 46 33.46 8.04 13.23
N ASP A 47 33.05 7.09 12.39
CA ASP A 47 33.54 6.92 11.03
C ASP A 47 32.66 7.70 10.02
N LEU A 48 33.27 8.68 9.36
CA LEU A 48 32.60 9.54 8.38
C LEU A 48 32.12 8.77 7.14
N SER A 49 32.88 7.79 6.67
CA SER A 49 32.53 7.00 5.48
C SER A 49 31.29 6.15 5.75
N ARG A 50 31.21 5.56 6.94
CA ARG A 50 30.06 4.80 7.40
C ARG A 50 28.83 5.68 7.58
N LYS A 51 28.98 6.89 8.14
CA LYS A 51 27.88 7.86 8.24
C LYS A 51 27.33 8.24 6.88
N GLN A 52 28.18 8.47 5.88
CA GLN A 52 27.72 8.83 4.54
C GLN A 52 26.87 7.73 3.91
N ARG A 53 27.28 6.46 4.04
CA ARG A 53 26.47 5.31 3.56
C ARG A 53 25.12 5.22 4.26
N TRP A 54 25.09 5.41 5.57
CA TRP A 54 23.85 5.45 6.33
C TRP A 54 22.96 6.63 5.97
N GLN A 55 23.54 7.77 5.63
CA GLN A 55 22.78 8.94 5.17
C GLN A 55 22.04 8.63 3.86
N VAL A 56 22.68 7.93 2.92
CA VAL A 56 22.03 7.48 1.68
C VAL A 56 20.89 6.51 1.99
N ALA A 57 21.14 5.47 2.78
CA ALA A 57 20.10 4.51 3.16
C ALA A 57 18.91 5.18 3.88
N LYS A 58 19.19 6.16 4.75
CA LYS A 58 18.16 6.96 5.42
C LYS A 58 17.29 7.73 4.43
N GLN A 59 17.89 8.30 3.38
CA GLN A 59 17.14 9.05 2.37
C GLN A 59 16.21 8.14 1.57
N GLU A 60 16.70 6.98 1.14
CA GLU A 60 15.90 5.98 0.42
C GLU A 60 14.71 5.51 1.27
N ILE A 61 14.96 5.16 2.53
CA ILE A 61 13.91 4.71 3.46
C ILE A 61 12.92 5.84 3.77
N ALA A 62 13.39 7.09 3.89
CA ALA A 62 12.51 8.23 4.09
C ALA A 62 11.60 8.47 2.88
N GLN A 63 12.12 8.29 1.67
CA GLN A 63 11.32 8.40 0.44
C GLN A 63 10.22 7.31 0.39
N GLU A 64 10.56 6.06 0.68
CA GLU A 64 9.58 4.97 0.78
C GLU A 64 8.50 5.27 1.83
N PHE A 65 8.90 5.82 2.99
CA PHE A 65 7.98 6.21 4.05
C PHE A 65 6.98 7.30 3.62
N GLU A 66 7.43 8.32 2.89
CA GLU A 66 6.54 9.35 2.35
C GLU A 66 5.56 8.79 1.32
N TYR A 67 5.98 7.86 0.45
CA TYR A 67 5.05 7.18 -0.45
C TYR A 67 3.95 6.43 0.28
N VAL A 68 4.30 5.71 1.35
CA VAL A 68 3.31 4.98 2.16
C VAL A 68 2.38 5.93 2.89
N LYS A 69 2.87 7.09 3.37
CA LYS A 69 2.01 8.13 3.95
C LYS A 69 1.02 8.68 2.95
N ASP A 70 1.47 9.00 1.74
CA ASP A 70 0.61 9.57 0.69
C ASP A 70 -0.49 8.58 0.30
N ILE A 71 -0.15 7.29 0.18
CA ILE A 71 -1.13 6.22 -0.04
C ILE A 71 -2.13 6.16 1.12
N ASN A 72 -1.64 6.11 2.37
CA ASN A 72 -2.52 5.99 3.54
C ASN A 72 -3.44 7.22 3.67
N ARG A 73 -2.91 8.42 3.39
CA ARG A 73 -3.68 9.67 3.37
C ARG A 73 -4.77 9.62 2.30
N THR A 74 -4.43 9.25 1.08
CA THR A 74 -5.38 9.13 -0.03
C THR A 74 -6.51 8.17 0.35
N LEU A 75 -6.17 7.00 0.91
CA LEU A 75 -7.18 6.04 1.40
C LEU A 75 -8.04 6.60 2.53
N ALA A 76 -7.47 7.39 3.44
CA ALA A 76 -8.23 8.05 4.49
C ALA A 76 -9.20 9.09 3.93
N ASP A 77 -8.80 9.82 2.89
CA ASP A 77 -9.66 10.80 2.20
C ASP A 77 -10.86 10.09 1.53
N PHE A 78 -10.64 8.96 0.84
CA PHE A 78 -11.74 8.15 0.29
C PHE A 78 -12.73 7.67 1.37
N LYS A 79 -12.23 7.27 2.55
CA LYS A 79 -13.08 6.86 3.67
C LYS A 79 -13.93 8.04 4.17
N ARG A 80 -13.41 9.26 4.17
CA ARG A 80 -14.17 10.45 4.59
C ARG A 80 -15.27 10.82 3.58
N ASP A 81 -14.96 10.76 2.28
CA ASP A 81 -15.93 11.08 1.23
C ASP A 81 -17.07 10.06 1.17
N THR A 82 -16.78 8.78 1.43
CA THR A 82 -17.80 7.73 1.54
C THR A 82 -18.76 7.95 2.72
N PHE A 83 -18.31 8.62 3.79
CA PHE A 83 -19.08 8.88 5.00
C PHE A 83 -19.76 10.25 5.03
N ASN A 84 -19.77 11.00 3.93
CA ASN A 84 -20.55 12.23 3.85
C ASN A 84 -22.03 11.88 3.54
N PRO A 85 -22.96 11.93 4.52
CA PRO A 85 -24.37 11.59 4.28
C PRO A 85 -25.08 12.60 3.36
N SER A 86 -24.45 13.73 3.04
CA SER A 86 -24.94 14.74 2.10
C SER A 86 -24.26 14.70 0.73
N ALA A 87 -23.20 13.91 0.55
CA ALA A 87 -22.66 13.67 -0.77
C ALA A 87 -23.64 12.77 -1.52
N PRO A 88 -23.96 13.05 -2.80
CA PRO A 88 -24.58 12.05 -3.65
C PRO A 88 -23.74 10.79 -3.52
N PRO A 89 -24.34 9.59 -3.33
CA PRO A 89 -23.55 8.37 -3.28
C PRO A 89 -22.61 8.42 -4.48
N LEU A 90 -21.30 8.33 -4.22
CA LEU A 90 -20.37 7.97 -5.28
C LEU A 90 -21.08 6.79 -5.91
N LYS A 91 -21.55 6.99 -7.14
CA LYS A 91 -21.97 5.86 -7.93
C LYS A 91 -20.67 5.08 -8.03
N LEU A 92 -20.50 4.10 -7.12
CA LEU A 92 -20.17 2.76 -7.53
C LEU A 92 -20.91 2.69 -8.85
N ARG A 93 -20.14 2.59 -9.93
CA ARG A 93 -20.67 2.14 -11.18
C ARG A 93 -21.20 0.73 -10.84
N GLU A 94 -22.34 0.69 -10.16
CA GLU A 94 -23.52 -0.06 -10.51
C GLU A 94 -23.31 -0.25 -11.97
N TYR A 95 -23.06 -1.50 -12.33
CA TYR A 95 -23.08 -1.99 -13.67
C TYR A 95 -24.42 -1.53 -14.23
N GLY A 96 -24.45 -0.27 -14.61
CA GLY A 96 -25.59 0.45 -15.09
C GLY A 96 -25.80 -0.23 -16.40
N GLU A 97 -26.90 -0.97 -16.43
CA GLU A 97 -27.73 -1.16 -17.60
C GLU A 97 -26.91 -0.89 -18.86
N ILE A 98 -26.16 -1.92 -19.27
CA ILE A 98 -25.51 -1.94 -20.57
C ILE A 98 -26.58 -1.43 -21.54
N PRO A 99 -26.36 -0.31 -22.24
CA PRO A 99 -27.28 0.11 -23.27
C PRO A 99 -27.50 -1.10 -24.16
N THR A 100 -28.72 -1.63 -24.23
CA THR A 100 -29.07 -2.87 -24.94
C THR A 100 -28.96 -2.73 -26.46
N ARG A 101 -28.02 -1.93 -26.93
CA ARG A 101 -27.67 -1.78 -28.33
C ARG A 101 -26.15 -1.98 -28.46
N GLU A 102 -25.83 -3.14 -29.01
CA GLU A 102 -24.60 -3.41 -29.78
C GLU A 102 -23.39 -4.05 -29.07
N THR A 103 -23.52 -4.63 -27.87
CA THR A 103 -22.44 -5.48 -27.32
C THR A 103 -22.62 -6.97 -27.67
N ARG A 104 -22.87 -7.28 -28.94
CA ARG A 104 -22.73 -8.65 -29.48
C ARG A 104 -21.28 -8.86 -29.86
N ASP A 105 -20.41 -8.97 -28.87
CA ASP A 105 -19.06 -9.47 -29.08
C ASP A 105 -19.17 -10.94 -29.54
N PRO A 106 -18.74 -11.28 -30.76
CA PRO A 106 -18.91 -12.62 -31.33
C PRO A 106 -18.16 -13.72 -30.56
N ASP A 107 -17.23 -13.36 -29.68
CA ASP A 107 -16.46 -14.31 -28.86
C ASP A 107 -17.06 -14.52 -27.46
N VAL A 108 -18.18 -13.85 -27.12
CA VAL A 108 -18.89 -14.05 -25.85
C VAL A 108 -19.89 -15.21 -25.99
N TRP A 109 -19.51 -16.36 -25.47
CA TRP A 109 -20.36 -17.55 -25.44
C TRP A 109 -21.66 -17.31 -24.67
N ALA A 110 -22.79 -17.73 -25.23
CA ALA A 110 -24.09 -17.61 -24.56
C ALA A 110 -24.16 -18.55 -23.34
N PRO A 111 -24.88 -18.17 -22.27
CA PRO A 111 -25.09 -19.08 -21.13
C PRO A 111 -25.77 -20.38 -21.60
N PRO A 112 -25.38 -21.54 -21.04
CA PRO A 112 -25.97 -22.83 -21.43
C PRO A 112 -27.47 -22.85 -21.11
N THR A 113 -28.26 -23.42 -22.01
CA THR A 113 -29.71 -23.56 -21.83
C THR A 113 -29.99 -24.37 -20.56
N PRO A 114 -30.84 -23.87 -19.63
CA PRO A 114 -31.23 -24.64 -18.46
C PRO A 114 -31.83 -25.97 -18.88
N ILE A 115 -31.32 -27.07 -18.32
CA ILE A 115 -31.91 -28.39 -18.48
C ILE A 115 -33.08 -28.46 -17.51
N ASP A 116 -34.30 -28.41 -18.04
CA ASP A 116 -35.49 -28.73 -17.26
C ASP A 116 -35.36 -30.19 -16.81
N ARG A 117 -35.17 -30.38 -15.50
CA ARG A 117 -35.24 -31.70 -14.90
C ARG A 117 -36.71 -32.02 -14.75
N GLU A 118 -37.24 -32.81 -15.69
CA GLU A 118 -38.57 -33.42 -15.56
C GLU A 118 -38.59 -34.23 -14.26
N THR A 119 -39.41 -33.81 -13.31
CA THR A 119 -39.69 -34.50 -12.03
C THR A 119 -40.72 -35.60 -12.20
#